data_AF-V4JBZ8-F1
#
_entry.id   AF-V4JBZ8-F1
#
_cell.length_a   1.000
_cell.length_b   1.000
_cell.length_c   1.000
_cell.angle_alpha   90.00
_cell.angle_beta   90.00
_cell.angle_gamma   90.00
#
_symmetry.space_group_name_H-M   'P 1'
#
loop_
_entity.id
_entity.type
_entity.pdbx_description
1 polymer ?
#
loop_
_entity_poly.entity_id
_entity_poly.type
_entity_poly.pdbx_seq_one_letter_code
_entity_poly.pdbx_strand_id
1 'polypeptide(L)'
;MKMSQLNRIGLSIALLAHCAITHAASLSITEFAAFLTAAELDPDPRDSSYNSLQETGIGSGYNEFESANLEVEFQNGLDADGFGEVSYSLTNRNTFALETFWFFGYLDADVGVPFFNEYGELIAVDGSGANDPRPDSWEIAEPYGAGGLLDKLLIGTLSDNNAVPLGSEDDVGLALGFEIAGLGVGDKLNASFVISENDIGGLRQVSASNGDGFSMNGSVSVVPANARPIPTPSPWGLILLSLALAAMANVKFATLARLFGHRMLPAERH
;
A
#
# COMPACT_ATOMS: atom_id res chain seq x y z
N MET A 1 -64.67 50.89 -11.44
CA MET A 1 -63.42 51.27 -12.13
C MET A 1 -62.53 52.05 -11.16
N LYS A 2 -61.62 51.34 -10.47
CA LYS A 2 -60.28 51.77 -9.99
C LYS A 2 -59.78 50.71 -9.00
N MET A 3 -58.86 49.88 -9.50
CA MET A 3 -57.99 49.00 -8.73
C MET A 3 -56.97 49.83 -7.95
N SER A 4 -56.76 49.51 -6.67
CA SER A 4 -55.51 49.77 -5.93
C SER A 4 -55.13 48.44 -5.27
N GLN A 5 -54.19 47.66 -5.80
CA GLN A 5 -52.73 47.79 -5.62
C GLN A 5 -52.29 47.72 -4.15
N LEU A 6 -51.38 46.77 -3.89
CA LEU A 6 -50.51 46.54 -2.72
C LEU A 6 -51.12 45.88 -1.45
N ASN A 7 -50.84 44.59 -1.28
CA ASN A 7 -49.71 44.14 -0.43
C ASN A 7 -49.61 42.60 -0.48
N ARG A 8 -48.76 42.09 -1.37
CA ARG A 8 -48.28 40.70 -1.29
C ARG A 8 -46.95 40.72 -0.54
N ILE A 9 -47.00 40.39 0.74
CA ILE A 9 -45.80 40.10 1.54
C ILE A 9 -45.31 38.73 1.07
N GLY A 10 -44.30 38.74 0.21
CA GLY A 10 -43.53 37.54 -0.13
C GLY A 10 -42.56 37.26 1.01
N LEU A 11 -42.87 36.26 1.83
CA LEU A 11 -41.94 35.72 2.82
C LEU A 11 -41.07 34.67 2.12
N SER A 12 -39.93 35.08 1.56
CA SER A 12 -38.90 34.16 1.09
C SER A 12 -38.06 33.72 2.29
N ILE A 13 -38.34 32.51 2.80
CA ILE A 13 -37.47 31.85 3.78
C ILE A 13 -36.24 31.35 3.00
N ALA A 14 -35.14 32.08 3.12
CA ALA A 14 -33.83 31.59 2.70
C ALA A 14 -33.36 30.55 3.73
N LEU A 15 -33.49 29.27 3.39
CA LEU A 15 -32.88 28.19 4.15
C LEU A 15 -31.36 28.25 3.91
N LEU A 16 -30.62 28.87 4.84
CA LEU A 16 -29.16 28.71 4.89
C LEU A 16 -28.87 27.25 5.25
N ALA A 17 -28.63 26.43 4.23
CA ALA A 17 -27.91 25.19 4.43
C ALA A 17 -26.49 25.58 4.87
N HIS A 18 -26.21 25.49 6.18
CA HIS A 18 -24.85 25.38 6.65
C HIS A 18 -24.33 24.04 6.14
N CYS A 19 -23.73 24.06 4.94
CA CYS A 19 -22.79 23.04 4.57
C CYS A 19 -21.60 23.26 5.51
N ALA A 20 -21.53 22.49 6.59
CA ALA A 20 -20.31 22.39 7.35
C ALA A 20 -19.28 21.81 6.38
N ILE A 21 -18.41 22.66 5.86
CA ILE A 21 -17.20 22.21 5.19
C ILE A 21 -16.35 21.65 6.32
N THR A 22 -16.53 20.36 6.60
CA THR A 22 -15.50 19.57 7.27
C THR A 22 -14.31 19.66 6.34
N HIS A 23 -13.34 20.51 6.69
CA HIS A 23 -12.05 20.46 6.03
C HIS A 23 -11.49 19.09 6.40
N ALA A 24 -11.37 18.19 5.42
CA ALA A 24 -10.52 17.03 5.59
C ALA A 24 -9.13 17.56 5.98
N ALA A 25 -8.47 16.91 6.94
CA ALA A 25 -7.13 17.30 7.33
C ALA A 25 -6.21 17.14 6.11
N SER A 26 -5.62 18.23 5.63
CA SER A 26 -4.59 18.16 4.60
C SER A 26 -3.30 17.65 5.25
N LEU A 27 -2.73 16.57 4.73
CA LEU A 27 -1.43 16.08 5.14
C LEU A 27 -0.33 16.88 4.45
N SER A 28 0.66 17.36 5.21
CA SER A 28 1.86 17.99 4.64
C SER A 28 3.01 16.99 4.72
N ILE A 29 3.36 16.35 3.61
CA ILE A 29 4.49 15.41 3.58
C ILE A 29 5.79 16.19 3.39
N THR A 30 6.66 16.14 4.40
CA THR A 30 7.99 16.73 4.36
C THR A 30 8.95 15.81 3.60
N GLU A 31 8.90 14.50 3.88
CA GLU A 31 9.73 13.52 3.20
C GLU A 31 9.04 12.16 3.04
N PHE A 32 9.18 11.58 1.85
CA PHE A 32 8.95 10.16 1.61
C PHE A 32 10.16 9.56 0.92
N ALA A 33 10.76 8.54 1.54
CA ALA A 33 12.00 7.95 1.05
C ALA A 33 12.00 6.43 1.18
N ALA A 34 12.79 5.78 0.32
CA ALA A 34 13.13 4.37 0.42
C ALA A 34 14.60 4.20 0.82
N PHE A 35 14.85 3.17 1.61
CA PHE A 35 16.19 2.77 2.02
C PHE A 35 16.43 1.30 1.66
N LEU A 36 17.67 0.96 1.29
CA LEU A 36 18.06 -0.42 1.03
C LEU A 36 19.41 -0.73 1.65
N THR A 37 19.45 -1.76 2.49
CA THR A 37 20.68 -2.27 3.11
C THR A 37 20.96 -3.69 2.64
N ALA A 38 22.08 -3.89 1.95
CA ALA A 38 22.53 -5.19 1.45
C ALA A 38 24.05 -5.33 1.63
N ALA A 39 24.51 -6.49 2.11
CA ALA A 39 25.93 -6.73 2.39
C ALA A 39 26.80 -6.68 1.12
N GLU A 40 26.23 -7.00 -0.03
CA GLU A 40 26.92 -7.01 -1.32
C GLU A 40 27.14 -5.63 -1.91
N LEU A 41 26.43 -4.62 -1.39
CA LEU A 41 26.55 -3.22 -1.83
C LEU A 41 27.58 -2.45 -0.99
N ASP A 42 28.07 -3.03 0.10
CA ASP A 42 29.08 -2.44 0.96
C ASP A 42 30.47 -2.45 0.27
N PRO A 43 31.02 -1.27 -0.09
CA PRO A 43 32.33 -1.18 -0.72
C PRO A 43 33.50 -1.42 0.26
N ASP A 44 33.29 -1.30 1.58
CA ASP A 44 34.28 -1.64 2.61
C ASP A 44 33.61 -2.23 3.87
N PRO A 45 33.59 -3.56 4.04
CA PRO A 45 32.94 -4.25 5.17
C PRO A 45 33.54 -3.94 6.56
N ARG A 46 34.50 -3.02 6.64
CA ARG A 46 35.12 -2.54 7.88
C ARG A 46 34.61 -1.14 8.27
N ASP A 47 33.88 -0.46 7.39
CA ASP A 47 33.27 0.84 7.65
C ASP A 47 31.75 0.69 7.77
N SER A 48 31.27 0.56 9.00
CA SER A 48 29.85 0.38 9.30
C SER A 48 29.05 1.69 9.31
N SER A 49 29.62 2.80 8.82
CA SER A 49 29.06 4.13 9.08
C SER A 49 27.75 4.37 8.33
N TYR A 50 27.57 3.78 7.15
CA TYR A 50 26.38 3.96 6.30
C TYR A 50 26.26 2.78 5.35
N ASN A 51 25.48 1.77 5.74
CA ASN A 51 25.33 0.54 4.96
C ASN A 51 24.03 0.53 4.13
N SER A 52 23.27 1.62 4.18
CA SER A 52 22.04 1.78 3.42
C SER A 52 22.20 2.80 2.29
N LEU A 53 21.61 2.48 1.15
CA LEU A 53 21.32 3.44 0.09
C LEU A 53 20.01 4.16 0.39
N GLN A 54 19.89 5.41 -0.05
CA GLN A 54 18.67 6.22 0.04
C GLN A 54 18.17 6.68 -1.34
N GLU A 55 16.84 6.68 -1.52
CA GLU A 55 16.11 7.34 -2.61
C GLU A 55 14.98 8.19 -2.01
N THR A 56 15.04 9.50 -2.18
CA THR A 56 13.95 10.40 -1.72
C THR A 56 12.98 10.66 -2.87
N GLY A 57 11.77 10.10 -2.78
CA GLY A 57 10.72 10.27 -3.78
C GLY A 57 9.98 11.60 -3.64
N ILE A 58 9.73 12.03 -2.41
CA ILE A 58 9.18 13.35 -2.06
C ILE A 58 10.15 13.99 -1.06
N GLY A 59 10.64 15.20 -1.33
CA GLY A 59 11.54 15.92 -0.45
C GLY A 59 12.84 16.35 -1.13
N SER A 60 13.96 16.12 -0.45
CA SER A 60 15.32 16.61 -0.77
C SER A 60 15.94 16.07 -2.07
N GLY A 61 15.44 14.95 -2.62
CA GLY A 61 15.78 14.44 -3.95
C GLY A 61 17.12 13.68 -4.03
N TYR A 62 17.50 12.95 -2.98
CA TYR A 62 18.66 12.04 -3.02
C TYR A 62 18.38 10.80 -3.87
N ASN A 63 19.41 10.32 -4.59
CA ASN A 63 19.41 9.03 -5.28
C ASN A 63 20.80 8.37 -5.22
N GLU A 64 20.95 7.39 -4.35
CA GLU A 64 22.18 6.62 -4.21
C GLU A 64 22.10 5.26 -4.93
N PHE A 65 20.88 4.81 -5.23
CA PHE A 65 20.61 3.56 -5.93
C PHE A 65 21.28 3.48 -7.30
N GLU A 66 21.26 4.57 -8.07
CA GLU A 66 21.89 4.62 -9.40
C GLU A 66 23.40 4.31 -9.32
N SER A 67 24.07 4.86 -8.30
CA SER A 67 25.51 4.65 -8.08
C SER A 67 25.87 3.21 -7.72
N ALA A 68 24.91 2.46 -7.17
CA ALA A 68 25.01 1.05 -6.84
C ALA A 68 24.55 0.11 -7.97
N ASN A 69 24.37 0.63 -9.19
CA ASN A 69 23.78 -0.07 -10.34
C ASN A 69 22.42 -0.72 -10.01
N LEU A 70 21.61 0.00 -9.25
CA LEU A 70 20.21 -0.34 -9.05
C LEU A 70 19.37 0.72 -9.76
N GLU A 71 18.56 0.30 -10.72
CA GLU A 71 17.65 1.21 -11.41
C GLU A 71 16.38 1.34 -10.56
N VAL A 72 16.06 2.56 -10.13
CA VAL A 72 14.88 2.85 -9.32
C VAL A 72 13.92 3.75 -10.08
N GLU A 73 12.63 3.39 -10.02
CA GLU A 73 11.53 4.20 -10.52
C GLU A 73 10.59 4.51 -9.35
N PHE A 74 10.38 5.80 -9.07
CA PHE A 74 9.39 6.27 -8.10
C PHE A 74 8.12 6.73 -8.81
N GLN A 75 6.96 6.35 -8.27
CA GLN A 75 5.66 6.85 -8.73
C GLN A 75 4.89 7.46 -7.57
N ASN A 76 4.48 8.71 -7.75
CA ASN A 76 3.63 9.43 -6.81
C ASN A 76 2.16 9.38 -7.28
N GLY A 77 1.33 8.65 -6.55
CA GLY A 77 -0.11 8.54 -6.75
C GLY A 77 -0.93 9.23 -5.66
N LEU A 78 -0.34 10.18 -4.93
CA LEU A 78 -1.04 10.96 -3.91
C LEU A 78 -1.98 12.01 -4.54
N ASP A 79 -3.09 12.27 -3.88
CA ASP A 79 -4.01 13.34 -4.21
C ASP A 79 -3.57 14.69 -3.65
N ALA A 80 -4.42 15.71 -3.78
CA ALA A 80 -4.11 17.07 -3.34
C ALA A 80 -4.06 17.22 -1.82
N ASP A 81 -4.62 16.26 -1.07
CA ASP A 81 -4.67 16.25 0.39
C ASP A 81 -3.55 15.39 0.99
N GLY A 82 -2.73 14.76 0.13
CA GLY A 82 -1.58 13.94 0.54
C GLY A 82 -1.92 12.47 0.79
N PHE A 83 -3.11 12.00 0.42
CA PHE A 83 -3.53 10.62 0.56
C PHE A 83 -3.44 9.86 -0.76
N GLY A 84 -3.26 8.54 -0.68
CA GLY A 84 -3.17 7.68 -1.86
C GLY A 84 -2.06 6.66 -1.74
N GLU A 85 -1.40 6.37 -2.85
CA GLU A 85 -0.34 5.37 -2.92
C GLU A 85 0.91 5.97 -3.54
N VAL A 86 2.06 5.64 -2.95
CA VAL A 86 3.38 5.87 -3.53
C VAL A 86 4.06 4.52 -3.72
N SER A 87 4.86 4.40 -4.78
CA SER A 87 5.51 3.12 -5.09
C SER A 87 6.92 3.29 -5.61
N TYR A 88 7.73 2.28 -5.35
CA TYR A 88 9.08 2.11 -5.90
C TYR A 88 9.16 0.82 -6.71
N SER A 89 9.76 0.91 -7.89
CA SER A 89 10.14 -0.22 -8.71
C SER A 89 11.65 -0.23 -8.86
N LEU A 90 12.31 -1.17 -8.20
CA LEU A 90 13.75 -1.34 -8.16
C LEU A 90 14.17 -2.52 -9.04
N THR A 91 15.06 -2.31 -10.00
CA THR A 91 15.63 -3.37 -10.85
C THR A 91 17.11 -3.56 -10.56
N ASN A 92 17.52 -4.79 -10.26
CA ASN A 92 18.93 -5.10 -10.05
C ASN A 92 19.68 -5.11 -11.40
N ARG A 93 20.52 -4.10 -11.66
CA ARG A 93 21.37 -4.01 -12.87
C ARG A 93 22.81 -4.45 -12.63
N ASN A 94 23.13 -4.93 -11.43
CA ASN A 94 24.44 -5.49 -11.13
C ASN A 94 24.69 -6.77 -11.93
N THR A 95 25.95 -7.21 -11.90
CA THR A 95 26.37 -8.51 -12.44
C THR A 95 26.24 -9.65 -11.41
N PHE A 96 25.78 -9.34 -10.20
CA PHE A 96 25.56 -10.26 -9.09
C PHE A 96 24.14 -10.08 -8.51
N ALA A 97 23.63 -11.12 -7.87
CA ALA A 97 22.38 -11.06 -7.12
C ALA A 97 22.61 -10.41 -5.76
N LEU A 98 21.62 -9.67 -5.26
CA LEU A 98 21.55 -9.36 -3.84
C LEU A 98 20.96 -10.59 -3.15
N GLU A 99 21.59 -11.10 -2.09
CA GLU A 99 21.06 -12.19 -1.27
C GLU A 99 19.99 -11.63 -0.32
N THR A 100 20.04 -11.96 0.96
CA THR A 100 19.08 -11.41 1.93
C THR A 100 19.42 -9.95 2.23
N PHE A 101 18.47 -9.05 1.95
CA PHE A 101 18.63 -7.62 2.17
C PHE A 101 17.37 -7.00 2.77
N TRP A 102 17.51 -5.79 3.31
CA TRP A 102 16.39 -5.03 3.85
C TRP A 102 15.99 -3.90 2.91
N PHE A 103 14.69 -3.74 2.72
CA PHE A 103 14.09 -2.59 2.06
C PHE A 103 13.18 -1.86 3.06
N PHE A 104 13.31 -0.55 3.16
CA PHE A 104 12.50 0.25 4.08
C PHE A 104 11.75 1.35 3.31
N GLY A 105 10.53 1.63 3.75
CA GLY A 105 9.83 2.86 3.41
C GLY A 105 9.72 3.77 4.64
N TYR A 106 9.97 5.05 4.43
CA TYR A 106 9.97 6.09 5.45
C TYR A 106 9.04 7.23 5.04
N LEU A 107 8.27 7.72 6.00
CA LEU A 107 7.38 8.86 5.86
C LEU A 107 7.57 9.81 7.05
N ASP A 108 7.83 11.06 6.71
CA ASP A 108 7.81 12.21 7.61
C ASP A 108 6.78 13.20 7.07
N ALA A 109 5.74 13.42 7.87
CA ALA A 109 4.62 14.26 7.49
C ALA A 109 3.99 14.92 8.72
N ASP A 110 3.35 16.06 8.48
CA ASP A 110 2.69 16.81 9.52
C ASP A 110 1.17 16.67 9.43
N VAL A 111 0.51 16.45 10.57
CA VAL A 111 -0.95 16.44 10.65
C VAL A 111 -1.46 17.42 11.71
N GLY A 112 -2.24 18.40 11.23
CA GLY A 112 -2.75 19.46 12.08
C GLY A 112 -1.72 20.56 12.34
N VAL A 113 -1.94 21.36 13.39
CA VAL A 113 -1.04 22.45 13.81
C VAL A 113 -1.09 22.53 15.34
N PRO A 114 0.05 22.65 16.05
CA PRO A 114 1.43 22.68 15.53
C PRO A 114 1.96 21.30 15.11
N PHE A 115 3.00 21.30 14.27
CA PHE A 115 3.69 20.14 13.66
C PHE A 115 4.70 19.42 14.58
N PHE A 116 4.49 19.53 15.89
CA PHE A 116 5.35 18.90 16.92
C PHE A 116 4.49 18.48 18.12
N ASN A 117 3.22 18.20 17.86
CA ASN A 117 2.25 17.78 18.86
C ASN A 117 1.45 16.59 18.34
N GLU A 118 2.18 15.68 17.69
CA GLU A 118 1.69 14.44 17.14
C GLU A 118 2.20 13.28 17.99
N TYR A 119 1.49 12.16 17.93
CA TYR A 119 1.96 10.89 18.46
C TYR A 119 1.66 9.79 17.47
N GLY A 120 2.44 8.71 17.56
CA GLY A 120 2.21 7.53 16.75
C GLY A 120 1.45 6.43 17.49
N GLU A 121 0.84 5.53 16.72
CA GLU A 121 0.23 4.30 17.20
C GLU A 121 0.57 3.16 16.22
N LEU A 122 0.90 1.98 16.74
CA LEU A 122 0.84 0.75 15.95
C LEU A 122 -0.60 0.26 15.94
N ILE A 123 -1.25 0.22 14.77
CA ILE A 123 -2.58 -0.39 14.65
C ILE A 123 -2.44 -1.90 14.49
N ALA A 124 -1.77 -2.33 13.43
CA ALA A 124 -1.50 -3.73 13.12
C ALA A 124 -0.45 -3.83 12.01
N VAL A 125 0.59 -4.63 12.18
CA VAL A 125 1.53 -4.91 11.08
C VAL A 125 1.01 -5.99 10.12
N ASP A 126 -0.28 -6.30 10.09
CA ASP A 126 -0.85 -7.31 9.19
C ASP A 126 -1.02 -6.67 7.81
N GLY A 127 0.05 -6.56 7.02
CA GLY A 127 0.01 -5.69 5.85
C GLY A 127 -0.99 -6.11 4.76
N SER A 128 -1.17 -5.24 3.77
CA SER A 128 -2.42 -5.13 3.00
C SER A 128 -2.64 -6.17 1.88
N GLY A 129 -1.79 -7.21 1.78
CA GLY A 129 -1.78 -8.27 0.74
C GLY A 129 -0.60 -8.12 -0.25
N ALA A 130 -0.27 -9.01 -1.19
CA ALA A 130 -0.53 -10.44 -1.30
C ALA A 130 0.74 -11.28 -1.59
N ASN A 131 1.98 -10.74 -1.56
CA ASN A 131 3.26 -11.51 -1.58
C ASN A 131 4.48 -10.56 -1.46
N ASP A 132 5.13 -10.21 -0.36
CA ASP A 132 5.02 -10.41 1.09
C ASP A 132 4.03 -9.39 1.67
N PRO A 133 2.94 -9.83 2.31
CA PRO A 133 1.90 -8.91 2.69
C PRO A 133 2.33 -7.99 3.83
N ARG A 134 3.38 -8.27 4.60
CA ARG A 134 3.58 -7.66 5.93
C ARG A 134 5.00 -7.10 6.08
N PRO A 135 5.15 -5.89 6.64
CA PRO A 135 6.44 -5.43 7.15
C PRO A 135 6.98 -6.38 8.23
N ASP A 136 8.24 -6.78 8.10
CA ASP A 136 8.97 -7.62 9.06
C ASP A 136 9.49 -6.81 10.24
N SER A 137 9.67 -5.50 10.04
CA SER A 137 10.00 -4.56 11.10
C SER A 137 9.29 -3.22 10.91
N TRP A 138 9.16 -2.47 11.99
CA TRP A 138 8.58 -1.13 11.97
C TRP A 138 9.18 -0.23 13.04
N GLU A 139 9.01 1.08 12.88
CA GLU A 139 9.35 2.02 13.93
C GLU A 139 8.54 3.33 13.81
N ILE A 140 8.23 3.91 14.97
CA ILE A 140 7.69 5.27 15.09
C ILE A 140 8.66 6.02 16.00
N ALA A 141 9.25 7.11 15.51
CA ALA A 141 10.18 7.91 16.26
C ALA A 141 10.29 9.32 15.67
N GLU A 142 10.95 10.23 16.39
CA GLU A 142 11.42 11.51 15.86
C GLU A 142 12.16 11.33 14.52
N PRO A 143 11.79 12.04 13.44
CA PRO A 143 12.46 12.00 12.15
C PRO A 143 13.97 12.27 12.23
N TYR A 144 14.32 13.34 12.96
CA TYR A 144 15.65 13.94 12.98
C TYR A 144 16.31 13.87 14.36
N GLY A 145 17.62 14.14 14.40
CA GLY A 145 18.41 14.18 15.62
C GLY A 145 19.16 12.88 15.90
N ALA A 146 20.07 12.92 16.89
CA ALA A 146 20.96 11.80 17.17
C ALA A 146 20.19 10.58 17.67
N GLY A 147 20.24 9.48 16.91
CA GLY A 147 19.47 8.26 17.18
C GLY A 147 17.99 8.35 16.78
N GLY A 148 17.63 9.36 15.98
CA GLY A 148 16.32 9.50 15.35
C GLY A 148 16.09 8.43 14.27
N LEU A 149 14.95 8.52 13.61
CA LEU A 149 14.51 7.48 12.67
C LEU A 149 15.41 7.41 11.42
N LEU A 150 15.85 8.55 10.89
CA LEU A 150 16.78 8.58 9.76
C LEU A 150 18.14 7.93 10.08
N ASP A 151 18.70 8.18 11.26
CA ASP A 151 19.96 7.54 11.69
C ASP A 151 19.83 6.01 11.71
N LYS A 152 18.68 5.50 12.15
CA LYS A 152 18.34 4.07 12.22
C LYS A 152 18.18 3.44 10.84
N LEU A 153 17.52 4.14 9.92
CA LEU A 153 17.37 3.71 8.53
C LEU A 153 18.71 3.66 7.79
N LEU A 154 19.59 4.63 8.03
CA LEU A 154 20.92 4.69 7.43
C LEU A 154 21.87 3.55 7.87
N ILE A 155 21.66 3.02 9.08
CA ILE A 155 22.34 1.80 9.56
C ILE A 155 21.56 0.51 9.26
N GLY A 156 20.39 0.62 8.64
CA GLY A 156 19.57 -0.51 8.19
C GLY A 156 18.89 -1.29 9.32
N THR A 157 18.50 -0.63 10.41
CA THR A 157 17.86 -1.30 11.56
C THR A 157 16.63 -0.55 12.05
N LEU A 158 15.51 -1.25 12.22
CA LEU A 158 14.34 -0.78 12.97
C LEU A 158 14.17 -1.62 14.24
N SER A 159 13.52 -1.05 15.25
CA SER A 159 13.47 -1.64 16.60
C SER A 159 12.11 -2.15 17.06
N ASP A 160 11.09 -2.18 16.18
CA ASP A 160 9.72 -2.59 16.49
C ASP A 160 9.13 -1.84 17.69
N ASN A 161 9.38 -0.53 17.72
CA ASN A 161 9.07 0.31 18.86
C ASN A 161 8.39 1.62 18.44
N ASN A 162 7.61 2.16 19.38
CA ASN A 162 7.07 3.51 19.30
C ASN A 162 7.74 4.40 20.36
N ALA A 163 8.57 5.32 19.90
CA ALA A 163 9.29 6.29 20.74
C ALA A 163 8.52 7.59 20.96
N VAL A 164 7.43 7.84 20.23
CA VAL A 164 6.57 9.03 20.35
C VAL A 164 5.11 8.60 20.64
N PRO A 165 4.84 7.91 21.76
CA PRO A 165 3.49 7.49 22.12
C PRO A 165 2.64 8.66 22.66
N LEU A 166 1.33 8.45 22.76
CA LEU A 166 0.42 9.39 23.43
C LEU A 166 0.93 9.78 24.84
N GLY A 167 0.97 11.07 25.14
CA GLY A 167 1.55 11.66 26.34
C GLY A 167 3.05 11.97 26.25
N SER A 168 3.67 11.74 25.10
CA SER A 168 5.04 12.15 24.74
C SER A 168 5.04 12.74 23.34
N GLU A 169 4.02 13.57 23.05
CA GLU A 169 3.79 14.19 21.76
C GLU A 169 4.97 15.06 21.33
N ASP A 170 5.37 14.90 20.07
CA ASP A 170 6.48 15.61 19.44
C ASP A 170 6.35 15.43 17.90
N ASP A 171 7.44 15.43 17.13
CA ASP A 171 7.44 15.19 15.68
C ASP A 171 7.51 13.68 15.38
N VAL A 172 6.75 13.22 14.37
CA VAL A 172 6.52 11.79 14.15
C VAL A 172 6.94 11.38 12.74
N GLY A 173 7.98 10.55 12.68
CA GLY A 173 8.35 9.75 11.52
C GLY A 173 7.82 8.32 11.64
N LEU A 174 7.39 7.76 10.51
CA LEU A 174 6.92 6.38 10.39
C LEU A 174 7.86 5.59 9.46
N ALA A 175 8.27 4.39 9.85
CA ALA A 175 9.06 3.50 8.99
C ALA A 175 8.55 2.06 9.01
N LEU A 176 8.57 1.43 7.83
CA LEU A 176 8.25 0.01 7.63
C LEU A 176 9.44 -0.66 6.95
N GLY A 177 9.87 -1.81 7.44
CA GLY A 177 10.98 -2.61 6.90
C GLY A 177 10.53 -3.98 6.43
N PHE A 178 11.10 -4.43 5.33
CA PHE A 178 10.84 -5.72 4.70
C PHE A 178 12.15 -6.46 4.44
N GLU A 179 12.22 -7.71 4.88
CA GLU A 179 13.33 -8.61 4.60
C GLU A 179 13.09 -9.31 3.26
N ILE A 180 13.91 -9.00 2.27
CA ILE A 180 13.80 -9.60 0.94
C ILE A 180 14.81 -10.73 0.84
N ALA A 181 14.33 -11.95 0.62
CA ALA A 181 15.17 -13.15 0.56
C ALA A 181 16.21 -13.14 -0.58
N GLY A 182 16.01 -12.31 -1.61
CA GLY A 182 16.90 -12.22 -2.77
C GLY A 182 16.36 -11.34 -3.90
N LEU A 183 17.27 -10.68 -4.62
CA LEU A 183 16.98 -9.97 -5.87
C LEU A 183 18.02 -10.34 -6.93
N GLY A 184 17.66 -11.28 -7.80
CA GLY A 184 18.52 -11.77 -8.88
C GLY A 184 18.84 -10.70 -9.92
N VAL A 185 19.85 -10.95 -10.74
CA VAL A 185 20.23 -10.03 -11.83
C VAL A 185 19.07 -9.85 -12.80
N GLY A 186 18.63 -8.61 -12.97
CA GLY A 186 17.49 -8.21 -13.80
C GLY A 186 16.13 -8.41 -13.14
N ASP A 187 16.05 -9.02 -11.95
CA ASP A 187 14.81 -9.12 -11.19
C ASP A 187 14.40 -7.73 -10.71
N LYS A 188 13.09 -7.58 -10.46
CA LYS A 188 12.48 -6.35 -10.00
C LYS A 188 11.82 -6.52 -8.63
N LEU A 189 12.13 -5.64 -7.69
CA LEU A 189 11.37 -5.45 -6.46
C LEU A 189 10.35 -4.32 -6.70
N ASN A 190 9.08 -4.59 -6.43
CA ASN A 190 8.03 -3.56 -6.39
C ASN A 190 7.61 -3.37 -4.94
N ALA A 191 7.73 -2.15 -4.44
CA ALA A 191 7.22 -1.74 -3.13
C ALA A 191 6.09 -0.73 -3.31
N SER A 192 5.05 -0.87 -2.51
CA SER A 192 3.86 0.00 -2.52
C SER A 192 3.52 0.39 -1.10
N PHE A 193 3.29 1.69 -0.88
CA PHE A 193 2.93 2.27 0.40
C PHE A 193 1.68 3.10 0.26
N VAL A 194 0.68 2.80 1.09
CA VAL A 194 -0.62 3.47 1.09
C VAL A 194 -0.68 4.38 2.30
N ILE A 195 -1.08 5.63 2.07
CA ILE A 195 -1.32 6.67 3.07
C ILE A 195 -2.80 6.99 3.04
N SER A 196 -3.50 6.80 4.16
CA SER A 196 -4.96 6.93 4.23
C SER A 196 -5.43 7.65 5.49
N GLU A 197 -6.46 8.47 5.36
CA GLU A 197 -7.25 8.97 6.49
C GLU A 197 -8.02 7.86 7.22
N ASN A 198 -8.23 6.71 6.56
CA ASN A 198 -8.90 5.56 7.14
C ASN A 198 -7.89 4.60 7.79
N ASP A 199 -8.38 3.82 8.74
CA ASP A 199 -7.62 2.69 9.29
C ASP A 199 -7.44 1.62 8.20
N ILE A 200 -6.18 1.43 7.78
CA ILE A 200 -5.73 0.39 6.84
C ILE A 200 -4.75 -0.57 7.51
N GLY A 201 -4.76 -0.62 8.86
CA GLY A 201 -3.67 -1.17 9.65
C GLY A 201 -2.39 -0.32 9.51
N GLY A 202 -1.25 -0.96 9.75
CA GLY A 202 0.08 -0.37 9.71
C GLY A 202 0.37 0.53 10.91
N LEU A 203 1.07 1.63 10.62
CA LEU A 203 1.43 2.67 11.57
C LEU A 203 0.50 3.86 11.39
N ARG A 204 0.19 4.53 12.49
CA ARG A 204 -0.69 5.70 12.49
C ARG A 204 0.02 6.87 13.15
N GLN A 205 -0.22 8.06 12.63
CA GLN A 205 0.13 9.32 13.27
C GLN A 205 -1.15 10.10 13.56
N VAL A 206 -1.19 10.73 14.73
CA VAL A 206 -2.37 11.46 15.21
C VAL A 206 -1.94 12.78 15.84
N SER A 207 -2.60 13.86 15.46
CA SER A 207 -2.47 15.16 16.11
C SER A 207 -3.16 15.13 17.47
N ALA A 208 -2.43 15.39 18.55
CA ALA A 208 -3.03 15.49 19.88
C ALA A 208 -3.91 16.74 20.06
N SER A 209 -3.77 17.74 19.19
CA SER A 209 -4.51 18.99 19.25
C SER A 209 -5.98 18.83 18.86
N ASN A 210 -6.26 18.03 17.83
CA ASN A 210 -7.59 17.93 17.23
C ASN A 210 -8.05 16.48 16.94
N GLY A 211 -7.17 15.49 17.08
CA GLY A 211 -7.46 14.08 16.84
C GLY A 211 -7.45 13.67 15.36
N ASP A 212 -7.09 14.59 14.45
CA ASP A 212 -6.88 14.26 13.05
C ASP A 212 -5.66 13.34 12.93
N GLY A 213 -5.68 12.43 11.95
CA GLY A 213 -4.59 11.49 11.78
C GLY A 213 -4.70 10.72 10.47
N PHE A 214 -3.65 9.97 10.19
CA PHE A 214 -3.57 9.12 9.01
C PHE A 214 -2.84 7.82 9.36
N SER A 215 -3.05 6.81 8.53
CA SER A 215 -2.37 5.52 8.62
C SER A 215 -1.48 5.31 7.40
N MET A 216 -0.31 4.72 7.62
CA MET A 216 0.60 4.24 6.58
C MET A 216 0.76 2.73 6.70
N ASN A 217 0.61 2.03 5.59
CA ASN A 217 0.91 0.61 5.47
C ASN A 217 1.59 0.33 4.13
N GLY A 218 2.21 -0.83 3.97
CA GLY A 218 2.91 -1.16 2.73
C GLY A 218 3.04 -2.65 2.46
N SER A 219 3.49 -2.95 1.25
CA SER A 219 3.79 -4.30 0.78
C SER A 219 4.93 -4.28 -0.22
N VAL A 220 5.61 -5.41 -0.36
CA VAL A 220 6.70 -5.60 -1.33
C VAL A 220 6.47 -6.87 -2.11
N SER A 221 6.93 -6.93 -3.36
CA SER A 221 6.90 -8.15 -4.18
C SER A 221 8.10 -8.23 -5.11
N VAL A 222 8.62 -9.43 -5.33
CA VAL A 222 9.70 -9.68 -6.28
C VAL A 222 9.15 -10.32 -7.55
N VAL A 223 9.48 -9.71 -8.69
CA VAL A 223 9.14 -10.17 -10.04
C VAL A 223 10.42 -10.60 -10.74
N PRO A 224 10.61 -11.91 -10.99
CA PRO A 224 11.80 -12.38 -11.68
C PRO A 224 11.89 -11.87 -13.12
N ALA A 225 13.11 -11.56 -13.59
CA ALA A 225 13.38 -11.09 -14.96
C ALA A 225 12.84 -12.04 -16.03
N ASN A 226 12.88 -13.34 -15.72
CA ASN A 226 12.45 -14.43 -16.60
C ASN A 226 11.07 -14.98 -16.23
N ALA A 227 10.24 -14.24 -15.50
CA ALA A 227 8.87 -14.63 -15.21
C ALA A 227 8.15 -14.94 -16.53
N ARG A 228 7.95 -16.24 -16.81
CA ARG A 228 7.22 -16.65 -18.01
C ARG A 228 5.80 -16.10 -17.88
N PRO A 229 5.22 -15.49 -18.94
CA PRO A 229 3.80 -15.19 -18.92
C PRO A 229 3.06 -16.48 -18.58
N ILE A 230 2.29 -16.48 -17.50
CA ILE A 230 1.35 -17.57 -17.25
C ILE A 230 0.46 -17.59 -18.49
N PRO A 231 0.40 -18.70 -19.26
CA PRO A 231 -0.45 -18.74 -20.44
C PRO A 231 -1.87 -18.48 -19.97
N THR A 232 -2.42 -17.30 -20.31
CA THR A 232 -3.82 -17.01 -20.10
C THR A 232 -4.60 -18.10 -20.82
N PRO A 233 -5.51 -18.83 -20.15
CA PRO A 233 -6.34 -19.81 -20.83
C PRO A 233 -6.99 -19.12 -22.02
N SER A 234 -6.73 -19.64 -23.22
CA SER A 234 -7.34 -19.04 -24.40
C SER A 234 -8.86 -19.03 -24.19
N PRO A 235 -9.59 -18.01 -24.68
CA PRO A 235 -11.05 -17.99 -24.58
C PRO A 235 -11.67 -19.29 -25.11
N TRP A 236 -11.02 -19.90 -26.11
CA TRP A 236 -11.37 -21.20 -26.66
C TRP A 236 -11.18 -22.37 -25.69
N GLY A 237 -10.17 -22.33 -24.82
CA GLY A 237 -9.98 -23.34 -23.77
C GLY A 237 -11.12 -23.35 -22.76
N LEU A 238 -11.66 -22.18 -22.39
CA LEU A 238 -12.83 -22.08 -21.52
C LEU A 238 -14.12 -22.54 -22.22
N ILE A 239 -14.26 -22.26 -23.52
CA ILE A 239 -15.37 -22.76 -24.33
C ILE A 239 -15.32 -24.29 -24.47
N LEU A 240 -14.14 -24.87 -24.70
CA LEU A 240 -13.98 -26.32 -24.79
C LEU A 240 -14.23 -27.01 -23.44
N LEU A 241 -13.78 -26.41 -22.34
CA LEU A 241 -14.04 -26.93 -21.00
C LEU A 241 -15.55 -26.89 -20.68
N SER A 242 -16.23 -25.78 -20.98
CA SER A 242 -17.68 -25.67 -20.78
C SER A 242 -18.49 -26.65 -21.66
N LEU A 243 -18.09 -26.85 -22.92
CA LEU A 243 -18.69 -27.86 -23.80
C LEU A 243 -18.46 -29.29 -23.29
N ALA A 244 -17.27 -29.59 -22.76
CA ALA A 244 -16.96 -30.89 -22.17
C ALA A 244 -17.81 -31.17 -20.93
N LEU A 245 -17.99 -30.19 -20.04
CA LEU A 245 -18.88 -30.31 -18.89
C LEU A 245 -20.35 -30.49 -19.32
N ALA A 246 -20.82 -29.77 -20.33
CA ALA A 246 -22.18 -29.92 -20.85
C ALA A 246 -22.43 -31.29 -21.49
N ALA A 247 -21.44 -31.83 -22.22
CA ALA A 247 -21.50 -33.17 -22.78
C ALA A 247 -21.59 -34.25 -21.68
N MET A 248 -20.79 -34.11 -20.62
CA MET A 248 -20.83 -35.01 -19.46
C MET A 248 -22.17 -34.95 -18.70
N ALA A 249 -22.79 -33.77 -18.60
CA ALA A 249 -24.12 -33.62 -18.00
C ALA A 249 -25.21 -34.33 -18.83
N ASN A 250 -25.12 -34.27 -20.15
CA ASN A 250 -26.08 -34.93 -21.06
C ASN A 250 -25.97 -36.46 -21.08
N VAL A 251 -24.77 -37.03 -20.85
CA VAL A 251 -24.59 -38.50 -20.73
C VAL A 251 -25.35 -39.07 -19.52
N LYS A 252 -25.46 -38.31 -18.42
CA LYS A 252 -26.23 -38.75 -17.24
C LYS A 252 -27.74 -38.74 -17.48
N PHE A 253 -28.27 -37.78 -18.25
CA PHE A 253 -29.70 -37.70 -18.55
C PHE A 253 -30.18 -38.80 -19.52
N ALA A 254 -29.40 -39.12 -20.56
CA ALA A 254 -29.76 -40.18 -21.50
C ALA A 254 -29.75 -41.59 -20.86
N THR A 255 -28.86 -41.81 -19.89
CA THR A 255 -28.78 -43.08 -19.15
C THR A 255 -29.97 -43.24 -18.17
N LEU A 256 -30.39 -42.15 -17.52
CA LEU A 256 -31.58 -42.14 -16.64
C LEU A 256 -32.90 -42.33 -17.43
N ALA A 257 -33.05 -41.69 -18.60
CA ALA A 257 -34.26 -41.85 -19.41
C ALA A 257 -34.45 -43.28 -19.95
N ARG A 258 -33.36 -44.00 -20.27
CA ARG A 258 -33.40 -45.42 -20.68
C ARG A 258 -33.77 -46.37 -19.55
N LEU A 259 -33.46 -46.02 -18.30
CA LEU A 259 -33.82 -46.81 -17.12
C LEU A 259 -35.30 -46.67 -16.72
N PHE A 260 -35.97 -45.57 -17.09
CA PHE A 260 -37.38 -45.33 -16.73
C PHE A 260 -38.38 -45.49 -17.88
N GLY A 261 -37.93 -45.60 -19.14
CA GLY A 261 -38.82 -45.67 -20.32
C GLY A 261 -39.44 -47.04 -20.67
N HIS A 262 -39.14 -48.13 -19.94
CA HIS A 262 -39.51 -49.49 -20.37
C HIS A 262 -40.73 -50.13 -19.68
N ARG A 263 -41.51 -49.41 -18.87
CA ARG A 263 -42.77 -49.93 -18.31
C ARG A 263 -43.90 -48.97 -18.58
N MET A 264 -44.71 -49.27 -19.59
CA MET A 264 -46.19 -49.23 -19.57
C MET A 264 -46.67 -49.71 -20.95
N LEU A 265 -46.95 -51.01 -21.06
CA LEU A 265 -47.89 -51.51 -22.06
C LEU A 265 -49.26 -51.66 -21.38
N PRO A 266 -50.36 -51.34 -22.07
CA PRO A 266 -51.69 -51.25 -21.47
C PRO A 266 -52.29 -52.64 -21.25
N ALA A 267 -52.91 -52.85 -20.09
CA ALA A 267 -53.72 -54.02 -19.81
C ALA A 267 -55.04 -53.94 -20.60
N GLU A 268 -55.20 -54.82 -21.59
CA GLU A 268 -56.49 -55.10 -22.22
C GLU A 268 -57.46 -55.65 -21.17
N ARG A 269 -58.68 -55.08 -21.11
CA ARG A 269 -59.80 -55.62 -20.35
C ARG A 269 -60.70 -56.40 -21.30
N HIS A 270 -60.96 -57.65 -20.93
CA HIS A 270 -62.16 -58.40 -21.30
C HIS A 270 -63.39 -57.83 -20.61
#